data_AF-A0A0B2Q2E7-F1
#
_entry.id   AF-A0A0B2Q2E7-F1
#
_cell.length_a   1.000
_cell.length_b   1.000
_cell.length_c   1.000
_cell.angle_alpha   90.00
_cell.angle_beta   90.00
_cell.angle_gamma   90.00
#
_symmetry.space_group_name_H-M   'P 1'
#
loop_
_entity.id
_entity.type
_entity.pdbx_description
1 polymer ?
#
loop_
_entity_poly.entity_id
_entity_poly.type
_entity_poly.pdbx_seq_one_letter_code
_entity_poly.pdbx_strand_id
1 'polypeptide(L)'
;METLLLNTIHVQNLLVIINRLHMLLHSTALAFLFYYRLCFLFQPSETIESHSLPWLLVFASEIILSFIWILDQAYRWHPVLRSIFQERLLEDHKLPSIDVFICTADPTKEPTLDVMNTVLSAMALDYPPQKLHMYVSDEGGSPLTLHGVREASKFARSSVYMEDKQKIKEKYEAFKEEIKTFRKDRTFSRDHPSVNEVMQETIIDDADNVKMPLLVCVSREKKPSDPHHFKAGAFNVLLRASSVMSNSPYILVLDCDMFCNDPTSKGTDLLQLKEYFGSSNEFIRSLAQNCTSDLVSGQKYALLEEPHFLASCNYEIGTK
;
A
#
# COMPACT_ATOMS: atom_id res chain seq x y z
N MET A 1 12.78 36.05 -10.47
CA MET A 1 12.83 35.22 -9.26
C MET A 1 13.19 33.82 -9.74
N GLU A 2 14.43 33.38 -9.51
CA GLU A 2 14.90 32.07 -9.97
C GLU A 2 14.08 30.98 -9.29
N THR A 3 13.45 30.11 -10.09
CA THR A 3 12.70 28.96 -9.59
C THR A 3 13.71 27.98 -8.99
N LEU A 4 13.79 27.93 -7.66
CA LEU A 4 14.62 26.94 -6.98
C LEU A 4 14.17 25.53 -7.36
N LEU A 5 15.14 24.65 -7.61
CA LEU A 5 14.88 23.25 -7.94
C LEU A 5 14.21 22.54 -6.76
N LEU A 6 13.11 21.82 -7.05
CA LEU A 6 12.35 21.00 -6.10
C LEU A 6 13.03 19.66 -5.81
N ASN A 7 13.83 19.17 -6.75
CA ASN A 7 14.61 17.95 -6.61
C ASN A 7 15.98 18.09 -7.27
N THR A 8 16.93 17.29 -6.81
CA THR A 8 18.25 17.15 -7.43
C THR A 8 18.56 15.68 -7.66
N ILE A 9 19.24 15.41 -8.76
CA ILE A 9 19.67 14.07 -9.14
C ILE A 9 21.19 14.03 -9.02
N HIS A 10 21.70 13.09 -8.24
CA HIS A 10 23.14 12.91 -8.05
C HIS A 10 23.55 11.49 -8.39
N VAL A 11 24.67 11.36 -9.10
CA VAL A 11 25.24 10.06 -9.46
C VAL A 11 26.26 9.68 -8.39
N GLN A 12 26.18 8.46 -7.88
CA GLN A 12 27.14 7.98 -6.89
C GLN A 12 28.43 7.51 -7.58
N ASN A 13 29.34 8.45 -7.86
CA ASN A 13 30.55 8.19 -8.65
C ASN A 13 31.43 7.06 -8.09
N LEU A 14 31.61 6.99 -6.77
CA LEU A 14 32.37 5.90 -6.14
C LEU A 14 31.73 4.54 -6.42
N LEU A 15 30.40 4.44 -6.25
CA LEU A 15 29.66 3.21 -6.47
C LEU A 15 29.68 2.80 -7.95
N VAL A 16 29.62 3.77 -8.87
CA VAL A 16 29.81 3.53 -10.32
C VAL A 16 31.16 2.87 -10.59
N ILE A 17 32.24 3.40 -10.01
CA ILE A 17 33.59 2.86 -10.21
C ILE A 17 33.69 1.44 -9.64
N ILE A 18 33.21 1.22 -8.41
CA ILE A 18 33.20 -0.11 -7.76
C ILE A 18 32.40 -1.11 -8.60
N ASN A 19 31.20 -0.76 -9.03
CA ASN A 19 30.35 -1.62 -9.85
C ASN A 19 31.01 -1.97 -11.19
N ARG A 20 31.61 -0.99 -11.87
CA ARG A 20 32.30 -1.21 -13.15
C ARG A 20 33.53 -2.10 -13.03
N LEU A 21 34.29 -1.94 -11.95
CA LEU A 21 35.41 -2.83 -11.67
C LEU A 21 34.92 -4.26 -11.37
N HIS A 22 33.89 -4.40 -10.54
CA HIS A 22 33.28 -5.70 -10.24
C HIS A 22 32.75 -6.39 -11.51
N MET A 23 32.08 -5.64 -12.38
CA MET A 23 31.60 -6.11 -13.69
C MET A 23 32.74 -6.64 -14.55
N LEU A 24 33.82 -5.87 -14.68
CA LEU A 24 34.99 -6.26 -15.49
C LEU A 24 35.65 -7.53 -14.94
N LEU A 25 35.82 -7.63 -13.62
CA LEU A 25 36.41 -8.80 -12.99
C LEU A 25 35.53 -10.05 -13.17
N HIS A 26 34.22 -9.94 -12.95
CA HIS A 26 33.30 -11.05 -13.15
C HIS A 26 33.17 -11.45 -14.62
N SER A 27 33.08 -10.50 -15.55
CA SER A 27 33.02 -10.82 -16.99
C SER A 27 34.27 -11.55 -17.45
N THR A 28 35.43 -11.17 -16.92
CA THR A 28 36.71 -11.83 -17.20
C THR A 28 36.71 -13.27 -16.65
N ALA A 29 36.24 -13.49 -15.42
CA ALA A 29 36.11 -14.82 -14.84
C ALA A 29 35.13 -15.71 -15.62
N LEU A 30 33.98 -15.18 -16.05
CA LEU A 30 33.01 -15.87 -16.89
C LEU A 30 33.60 -16.24 -18.26
N ALA A 31 34.37 -15.33 -18.88
CA ALA A 31 35.06 -15.62 -20.13
C ALA A 31 36.07 -16.78 -19.98
N PHE A 32 36.84 -16.81 -18.88
CA PHE A 32 37.74 -17.93 -18.59
C PHE A 32 37.00 -19.24 -18.34
N LEU A 33 35.90 -19.20 -17.59
CA LEU A 33 35.05 -20.37 -17.35
C LEU A 33 34.48 -20.93 -18.66
N PHE A 34 33.93 -20.07 -19.52
CA PHE A 34 33.42 -20.49 -20.83
C PHE A 34 34.52 -20.99 -21.75
N TYR A 35 35.69 -20.34 -21.76
CA TYR A 35 36.83 -20.85 -22.51
C TYR A 35 37.24 -22.26 -22.07
N TYR A 36 37.31 -22.49 -20.75
CA TYR A 36 37.61 -23.82 -20.19
C TYR A 36 36.56 -24.86 -20.59
N ARG A 37 35.26 -24.53 -20.50
CA ARG A 37 34.17 -25.43 -20.89
C ARG A 37 34.15 -25.71 -22.39
N LEU A 38 34.41 -24.71 -23.22
CA LEU A 38 34.49 -24.88 -24.68
C LEU A 38 35.69 -25.72 -25.08
N CYS A 39 36.84 -25.58 -24.43
CA CYS A 39 38.01 -26.42 -24.71
C CYS A 39 37.75 -27.91 -24.42
N PHE A 40 36.96 -28.22 -23.38
CA PHE A 40 36.55 -29.60 -23.08
C PHE A 40 35.70 -30.23 -24.20
N LEU A 41 34.92 -29.43 -24.96
CA LEU A 41 34.17 -29.93 -26.12
C LEU A 41 35.06 -30.38 -27.29
N PHE A 42 36.29 -29.86 -27.37
CA PHE A 42 37.23 -30.18 -28.45
C PHE A 42 38.23 -31.29 -28.08
N GLN A 43 38.09 -31.93 -26.91
CA GLN A 43 38.93 -33.06 -26.50
C GLN A 43 38.50 -34.37 -27.21
N PRO A 44 39.44 -35.32 -27.48
CA PRO A 44 39.14 -36.57 -28.21
C PRO A 44 38.07 -37.42 -27.52
N SER A 45 37.20 -38.08 -28.30
CA SER A 45 35.93 -38.65 -27.82
C SER A 45 36.03 -39.86 -26.88
N GLU A 46 37.23 -40.42 -26.66
CA GLU A 46 37.42 -41.63 -25.84
C GLU A 46 37.13 -41.42 -24.34
N THR A 47 37.02 -40.18 -23.86
CA THR A 47 36.73 -39.83 -22.45
C THR A 47 35.28 -39.36 -22.19
N ILE A 48 34.44 -39.27 -23.23
CA ILE A 48 33.14 -38.56 -23.18
C ILE A 48 31.97 -39.49 -22.78
N GLU A 49 32.12 -40.81 -22.92
CA GLU A 49 30.97 -41.74 -22.90
C GLU A 49 30.30 -41.98 -21.54
N SER A 50 30.93 -41.66 -20.40
CA SER A 50 30.35 -41.98 -19.06
C SER A 50 29.74 -40.81 -18.29
N HIS A 51 30.01 -39.54 -18.65
CA HIS A 51 29.62 -38.36 -17.85
C HIS A 51 29.06 -37.16 -18.64
N SER A 52 28.60 -37.36 -19.88
CA SER A 52 28.16 -36.27 -20.78
C SER A 52 26.91 -35.51 -20.31
N LEU A 53 25.92 -36.19 -19.74
CA LEU A 53 24.65 -35.56 -19.36
C LEU A 53 24.78 -34.63 -18.13
N PRO A 54 25.41 -35.03 -17.01
CA PRO A 54 25.67 -34.11 -15.90
C PRO A 54 26.50 -32.89 -16.32
N TRP A 55 27.51 -33.08 -17.18
CA TRP A 55 28.32 -32.00 -17.69
C TRP A 55 27.50 -31.00 -18.52
N LEU A 56 26.65 -31.48 -19.41
CA LEU A 56 25.79 -30.64 -20.25
C LEU A 56 24.77 -29.85 -19.42
N LEU A 57 24.20 -30.47 -18.38
CA LEU A 57 23.29 -29.80 -17.45
C LEU A 57 23.99 -28.67 -16.69
N VAL A 58 25.20 -28.93 -16.17
CA VAL A 58 26.02 -27.90 -15.49
C VAL A 58 26.36 -26.77 -16.46
N PHE A 59 26.82 -27.08 -17.67
CA PHE A 59 27.15 -26.07 -18.67
C PHE A 59 25.94 -25.22 -19.08
N ALA A 60 24.76 -25.84 -19.26
CA ALA A 60 23.52 -25.13 -19.54
C ALA A 60 23.13 -24.19 -18.39
N SER A 61 23.26 -24.64 -17.14
CA SER A 61 23.02 -23.79 -15.97
C SER A 61 24.00 -22.62 -15.88
N GLU A 62 25.29 -22.83 -16.20
CA GLU A 62 26.30 -21.77 -16.22
C GLU A 62 25.96 -20.71 -17.28
N ILE A 63 25.49 -21.11 -18.47
CA ILE A 63 25.02 -20.19 -19.51
C ILE A 63 23.82 -19.37 -19.02
N ILE A 64 22.81 -20.02 -18.45
CA ILE A 64 21.60 -19.34 -17.96
C ILE A 64 21.94 -18.36 -16.83
N LEU A 65 22.72 -18.78 -15.85
CA LEU A 65 23.13 -17.92 -14.73
C LEU A 65 24.01 -16.74 -15.21
N SER A 66 24.91 -16.98 -16.16
CA SER A 66 25.72 -15.90 -16.75
C SER A 66 24.86 -14.91 -17.53
N PHE A 67 23.85 -15.39 -18.26
CA PHE A 67 22.91 -14.53 -18.97
C PHE A 67 22.09 -13.67 -18.00
N ILE A 68 21.53 -14.26 -16.93
CA ILE A 68 20.83 -13.54 -15.87
C ILE A 68 21.77 -12.50 -15.23
N TRP A 69 23.02 -12.87 -14.95
CA TRP A 69 24.02 -11.94 -14.40
C TRP A 69 24.30 -10.77 -15.36
N ILE A 70 24.44 -10.99 -16.67
CA ILE A 70 24.62 -9.92 -17.66
C ILE A 70 23.43 -8.95 -17.64
N LEU A 71 22.19 -9.47 -17.57
CA LEU A 71 21.00 -8.63 -17.48
C LEU A 71 20.98 -7.77 -16.21
N ASP A 72 21.44 -8.29 -15.07
CA ASP A 72 21.51 -7.54 -13.80
C ASP A 72 22.50 -6.37 -13.86
N GLN A 73 23.51 -6.42 -14.74
CA GLN A 73 24.52 -5.37 -14.84
C GLN A 73 23.95 -4.02 -15.30
N ALA A 74 22.83 -4.03 -16.04
CA ALA A 74 22.15 -2.79 -16.45
C ALA A 74 21.75 -1.92 -15.26
N TYR A 75 21.29 -2.52 -14.15
CA TYR A 75 20.88 -1.80 -12.95
C TYR A 75 22.07 -1.21 -12.17
N ARG A 76 23.25 -1.81 -12.29
CA ARG A 76 24.46 -1.41 -11.54
C ARG A 76 25.32 -0.39 -12.28
N TRP A 77 25.07 -0.16 -13.58
CA TRP A 77 25.92 0.67 -14.44
C TRP A 77 25.94 2.15 -14.05
N HIS A 78 24.80 2.66 -13.58
CA HIS A 78 24.63 4.08 -13.26
C HIS A 78 23.65 4.29 -12.10
N PRO A 79 24.05 3.97 -10.85
CA PRO A 79 23.23 4.22 -9.67
C PRO A 79 22.99 5.73 -9.48
N VAL A 80 21.71 6.09 -9.43
CA VAL A 80 21.22 7.46 -9.32
C VAL A 80 20.53 7.65 -7.98
N LEU A 81 20.95 8.66 -7.22
CA LEU A 81 20.29 9.12 -6.02
C LEU A 81 19.44 10.35 -6.34
N ARG A 82 18.20 10.39 -5.84
CA ARG A 82 17.33 11.56 -5.94
C ARG A 82 17.16 12.18 -4.55
N SER A 83 17.38 13.48 -4.44
CA SER A 83 17.13 14.26 -3.23
C SER A 83 15.96 15.20 -3.49
N ILE A 84 15.09 15.36 -2.50
CA ILE A 84 13.86 16.14 -2.57
C ILE A 84 13.95 17.27 -1.54
N PHE A 85 13.50 18.47 -1.88
CA PHE A 85 13.48 19.63 -0.99
C PHE A 85 12.03 19.99 -0.67
N GLN A 86 11.46 19.37 0.36
CA GLN A 86 10.07 19.58 0.76
C GLN A 86 9.80 21.02 1.22
N GLU A 87 10.80 21.72 1.77
CA GLU A 87 10.68 23.10 2.21
C GLU A 87 10.46 24.09 1.05
N ARG A 88 10.70 23.62 -0.19
CA ARG A 88 10.53 24.41 -1.42
C ARG A 88 9.22 24.07 -2.13
N LEU A 89 8.40 23.16 -1.57
CA LEU A 89 7.12 22.78 -2.13
C LEU A 89 6.21 24.02 -2.24
N LEU A 90 5.27 23.96 -3.18
CA LEU A 90 4.27 25.01 -3.34
C LEU A 90 3.36 25.08 -2.11
N GLU A 91 2.79 26.26 -1.88
CA GLU A 91 1.74 26.44 -0.88
C GLU A 91 0.56 25.47 -1.11
N ASP A 92 -0.07 25.03 -0.02
CA ASP A 92 -1.16 24.05 0.03
C ASP A 92 -2.26 24.27 -1.00
N HIS A 93 -2.63 25.52 -1.26
CA HIS A 93 -3.69 25.87 -2.20
C HIS A 93 -3.33 25.56 -3.67
N LYS A 94 -2.04 25.47 -4.01
CA LYS A 94 -1.54 25.11 -5.36
C LYS A 94 -1.27 23.62 -5.54
N LEU A 95 -1.34 22.83 -4.47
CA LEU A 95 -1.14 21.39 -4.55
C LEU A 95 -2.27 20.73 -5.37
N PRO A 96 -1.99 19.68 -6.15
CA PRO A 96 -3.03 18.91 -6.84
C PRO A 96 -3.92 18.15 -5.85
N SER A 97 -5.01 17.54 -6.31
CA SER A 97 -5.70 16.53 -5.51
C SER A 97 -5.05 15.15 -5.71
N ILE A 98 -5.17 14.30 -4.70
CA ILE A 98 -4.61 12.95 -4.66
C ILE A 98 -5.69 11.99 -4.17
N ASP A 99 -5.89 10.91 -4.93
CA ASP A 99 -6.73 9.79 -4.50
C ASP A 99 -5.86 8.66 -3.95
N VAL A 100 -6.17 8.17 -2.76
CA VAL A 100 -5.49 7.02 -2.13
C VAL A 100 -6.36 5.78 -2.31
N PHE A 101 -5.85 4.76 -2.99
CA PHE A 101 -6.55 3.50 -3.22
C PHE A 101 -5.98 2.41 -2.32
N ILE A 102 -6.84 1.82 -1.49
CA ILE A 102 -6.53 0.70 -0.62
C ILE A 102 -7.39 -0.47 -1.07
N CYS A 103 -6.78 -1.55 -1.54
CA CYS A 103 -7.51 -2.77 -1.89
C CYS A 103 -7.35 -3.80 -0.78
N THR A 104 -8.45 -4.44 -0.39
CA THR A 104 -8.41 -5.61 0.47
C THR A 104 -9.20 -6.77 -0.11
N ALA A 105 -8.71 -7.97 0.11
CA ALA A 105 -9.31 -9.25 -0.21
C ALA A 105 -10.45 -9.57 0.78
N ASP A 106 -10.25 -10.56 1.64
CA ASP A 106 -11.23 -11.01 2.63
C ASP A 106 -10.57 -10.98 4.01
N PRO A 107 -11.31 -10.65 5.09
CA PRO A 107 -10.78 -10.58 6.46
C PRO A 107 -10.07 -11.85 6.95
N THR A 108 -10.31 -13.00 6.33
CA THR A 108 -9.58 -14.24 6.63
C THR A 108 -8.14 -14.21 6.15
N LYS A 109 -7.87 -13.63 4.97
CA LYS A 109 -6.54 -13.51 4.37
C LYS A 109 -5.84 -12.22 4.77
N GLU A 110 -6.60 -11.14 4.83
CA GLU A 110 -6.12 -9.79 5.11
C GLU A 110 -6.94 -9.24 6.28
N PRO A 111 -6.42 -9.34 7.52
CA PRO A 111 -7.16 -8.95 8.71
C PRO A 111 -7.67 -7.51 8.62
N THR A 112 -8.93 -7.30 9.00
CA THR A 112 -9.55 -5.96 9.00
C THR A 112 -8.75 -4.93 9.82
N LEU A 113 -8.02 -5.37 10.85
CA LEU A 113 -7.14 -4.49 11.62
C LEU A 113 -6.02 -3.88 10.79
N ASP A 114 -5.43 -4.64 9.86
CA ASP A 114 -4.34 -4.15 9.02
C ASP A 114 -4.88 -3.14 8.01
N VAL A 115 -6.04 -3.44 7.40
CA VAL A 115 -6.79 -2.53 6.53
C VAL A 115 -7.06 -1.21 7.25
N MET A 116 -7.48 -1.28 8.50
CA MET A 116 -7.79 -0.10 9.28
C MET A 116 -6.58 0.73 9.64
N ASN A 117 -5.48 0.10 10.05
CA ASN A 117 -4.27 0.84 10.35
C ASN A 117 -3.71 1.53 9.09
N THR A 118 -3.84 0.86 7.93
CA THR A 118 -3.53 1.46 6.63
C THR A 118 -4.41 2.69 6.39
N VAL A 119 -5.73 2.57 6.56
CA VAL A 119 -6.68 3.69 6.44
C VAL A 119 -6.30 4.83 7.37
N LEU A 120 -6.10 4.56 8.66
CA LEU A 120 -5.71 5.57 9.65
C LEU A 120 -4.39 6.26 9.29
N SER A 121 -3.39 5.51 8.85
CA SER A 121 -2.11 6.07 8.43
C SER A 121 -2.26 6.96 7.19
N ALA A 122 -3.14 6.60 6.26
CA ALA A 122 -3.45 7.40 5.08
C ALA A 122 -4.26 8.66 5.42
N MET A 123 -5.20 8.59 6.38
CA MET A 123 -5.94 9.77 6.86
C MET A 123 -5.02 10.79 7.53
N ALA A 124 -3.91 10.31 8.10
CA ALA A 124 -2.92 11.10 8.82
C ALA A 124 -1.82 11.71 7.95
N LEU A 125 -1.91 11.55 6.62
CA LEU A 125 -0.99 12.20 5.70
C LEU A 125 -1.07 13.72 5.86
N ASP A 126 0.09 14.36 5.95
CA ASP A 126 0.20 15.82 5.98
C ASP A 126 -0.12 16.40 4.58
N TYR A 127 -1.42 16.52 4.30
CA TYR A 127 -1.96 17.01 3.05
C TYR A 127 -3.26 17.78 3.28
N PRO A 128 -3.59 18.79 2.45
CA PRO A 128 -4.85 19.49 2.57
C PRO A 128 -6.05 18.52 2.49
N PRO A 129 -6.91 18.45 3.51
CA PRO A 129 -7.92 17.40 3.62
C PRO A 129 -9.02 17.51 2.57
N GLN A 130 -9.18 18.67 1.91
CA GLN A 130 -10.13 18.82 0.80
C GLN A 130 -9.59 18.27 -0.53
N LYS A 131 -8.29 17.96 -0.58
CA LYS A 131 -7.58 17.50 -1.78
C LYS A 131 -7.13 16.04 -1.65
N LEU A 132 -7.23 15.47 -0.46
CA LEU A 132 -6.97 14.06 -0.20
C LEU A 132 -8.31 13.32 -0.17
N HIS A 133 -8.45 12.31 -1.01
CA HIS A 133 -9.62 11.43 -1.02
C HIS A 133 -9.15 9.99 -0.89
N MET A 134 -9.83 9.18 -0.10
CA MET A 134 -9.47 7.80 0.16
C MET A 134 -10.57 6.87 -0.34
N TYR A 135 -10.17 5.81 -1.01
CA TYR A 135 -11.04 4.79 -1.55
C TYR A 135 -10.56 3.41 -1.09
N VAL A 136 -11.41 2.70 -0.35
CA VAL A 136 -11.16 1.34 0.12
C VAL A 136 -12.00 0.38 -0.71
N SER A 137 -11.36 -0.52 -1.44
CA SER A 137 -12.06 -1.60 -2.16
C SER A 137 -12.06 -2.87 -1.33
N ASP A 138 -13.24 -3.36 -0.94
CA ASP A 138 -13.43 -4.64 -0.26
C ASP A 138 -13.91 -5.70 -1.26
N GLU A 139 -12.99 -6.57 -1.65
CA GLU A 139 -13.24 -7.70 -2.55
C GLU A 139 -13.97 -8.86 -1.89
N GLY A 140 -14.01 -8.93 -0.56
CA GLY A 140 -14.73 -9.94 0.20
C GLY A 140 -16.19 -9.57 0.45
N GLY A 141 -16.57 -8.31 0.20
CA GLY A 141 -17.90 -7.79 0.53
C GLY A 141 -18.25 -8.02 2.00
N SER A 142 -17.23 -7.97 2.87
CA SER A 142 -17.29 -8.37 4.26
C SER A 142 -17.93 -7.25 5.08
N PRO A 143 -19.07 -7.51 5.76
CA PRO A 143 -19.65 -6.54 6.69
C PRO A 143 -18.68 -6.17 7.81
N LEU A 144 -17.75 -7.08 8.17
CA LEU A 144 -16.72 -6.82 9.17
C LEU A 144 -15.72 -5.77 8.68
N THR A 145 -15.28 -5.87 7.42
CA THR A 145 -14.34 -4.92 6.83
C THR A 145 -14.99 -3.54 6.70
N LEU A 146 -16.23 -3.49 6.21
CA LEU A 146 -17.01 -2.26 6.12
C LEU A 146 -17.19 -1.59 7.50
N HIS A 147 -17.57 -2.37 8.51
CA HIS A 147 -17.71 -1.88 9.89
C HIS A 147 -16.37 -1.37 10.43
N GLY A 148 -15.28 -2.11 10.23
CA GLY A 148 -13.96 -1.70 10.69
C GLY A 148 -13.48 -0.41 10.06
N VAL A 149 -13.64 -0.25 8.74
CA VAL A 149 -13.31 1.00 8.04
C VAL A 149 -14.18 2.17 8.54
N ARG A 150 -15.47 1.92 8.85
CA ARG A 150 -16.36 2.93 9.42
C ARG A 150 -15.88 3.42 10.78
N GLU A 151 -15.53 2.49 11.66
CA GLU A 151 -15.02 2.82 12.99
C GLU A 151 -13.64 3.47 12.92
N ALA A 152 -12.77 3.06 11.97
CA ALA A 152 -11.50 3.75 11.69
C ALA A 152 -11.75 5.23 11.34
N SER A 153 -12.71 5.48 10.46
CA SER A 153 -13.08 6.84 10.04
C SER A 153 -13.60 7.68 11.21
N LYS A 154 -14.45 7.10 12.06
CA LYS A 154 -14.95 7.80 13.26
C LYS A 154 -13.82 8.06 14.26
N PHE A 155 -12.92 7.10 14.41
CA PHE A 155 -11.77 7.20 15.30
C PHE A 155 -10.84 8.34 14.88
N ALA A 156 -10.47 8.40 13.59
CA ALA A 156 -9.66 9.47 13.03
C ALA A 156 -10.28 10.86 13.23
N ARG A 157 -11.61 10.96 13.15
CA ARG A 157 -12.36 12.22 13.34
C ARG A 157 -12.53 12.63 14.80
N SER A 158 -12.34 11.73 15.74
CA SER A 158 -12.53 12.07 17.15
C SER A 158 -11.45 13.03 17.62
N SER A 159 -11.82 14.06 18.40
CA SER A 159 -10.90 15.04 19.03
C SER A 159 -9.74 14.38 19.79
N VAL A 160 -9.96 13.14 20.23
CA VAL A 160 -8.98 12.25 20.86
C VAL A 160 -7.77 11.91 19.97
N TYR A 161 -7.96 11.78 18.65
CA TYR A 161 -6.88 11.41 17.72
C TYR A 161 -5.75 12.44 17.68
N MET A 162 -6.08 13.72 17.94
CA MET A 162 -5.12 14.81 17.86
C MET A 162 -4.42 15.14 19.19
N GLU A 163 -4.96 14.69 20.33
CA GLU A 163 -4.56 15.27 21.63
C GLU A 163 -4.16 14.25 22.70
N ASP A 164 -4.59 12.98 22.62
CA ASP A 164 -4.42 12.05 23.75
C ASP A 164 -4.06 10.62 23.32
N LYS A 165 -2.74 10.37 23.25
CA LYS A 165 -2.13 9.08 22.91
C LYS A 165 -2.68 7.92 23.74
N GLN A 166 -3.12 8.15 24.98
CA GLN A 166 -3.65 7.09 25.83
C GLN A 166 -5.07 6.69 25.45
N LYS A 167 -5.94 7.68 25.21
CA LYS A 167 -7.31 7.42 24.74
C LYS A 167 -7.33 6.80 23.34
N ILE A 168 -6.35 7.15 22.49
CA ILE A 168 -6.12 6.50 21.18
C ILE A 168 -5.90 5.01 21.37
N LYS A 169 -5.00 4.64 22.29
CA LYS A 169 -4.66 3.24 22.56
C LYS A 169 -5.82 2.44 23.13
N GLU A 170 -6.57 3.00 24.07
CA GLU A 170 -7.73 2.34 24.68
C GLU A 170 -8.85 2.10 23.67
N LYS A 171 -9.21 3.13 22.90
CA LYS A 171 -10.19 2.99 21.82
C LYS A 171 -9.74 1.96 20.80
N TYR A 172 -8.46 1.96 20.42
CA TYR A 172 -7.90 0.98 19.48
C TYR A 172 -7.96 -0.46 20.02
N GLU A 173 -7.59 -0.70 21.28
CA GLU A 173 -7.67 -2.07 21.85
C GLU A 173 -9.11 -2.52 22.09
N ALA A 174 -10.01 -1.64 22.54
CA ALA A 174 -11.44 -1.96 22.65
C ALA A 174 -12.03 -2.32 21.29
N PHE A 175 -11.69 -1.52 20.29
CA PHE A 175 -12.08 -1.73 18.90
C PHE A 175 -11.53 -3.04 18.33
N LYS A 176 -10.28 -3.38 18.66
CA LYS A 176 -9.64 -4.64 18.25
C LYS A 176 -10.32 -5.87 18.85
N GLU A 177 -10.75 -5.80 20.11
CA GLU A 177 -11.54 -6.86 20.72
C GLU A 177 -12.94 -6.98 20.11
N GLU A 178 -13.57 -5.87 19.72
CA GLU A 178 -14.84 -5.86 18.98
C GLU A 178 -14.72 -6.63 17.65
N ILE A 179 -13.69 -6.33 16.85
CA ILE A 179 -13.40 -7.06 15.60
C ILE A 179 -13.21 -8.56 15.84
N LYS A 180 -12.41 -8.93 16.85
CA LYS A 180 -12.15 -10.34 17.17
C LYS A 180 -13.44 -11.08 17.54
N THR A 181 -14.35 -10.40 18.23
CA THR A 181 -15.64 -10.95 18.63
C THR A 181 -16.55 -11.12 17.41
N PHE A 182 -16.64 -10.10 16.55
CA PHE A 182 -17.43 -10.11 15.33
C PHE A 182 -16.95 -11.17 14.31
N ARG A 183 -15.63 -11.42 14.23
CA ARG A 183 -15.03 -12.44 13.34
C ARG A 183 -15.50 -13.87 13.66
N LYS A 184 -15.82 -14.19 14.92
CA LYS A 184 -16.17 -15.57 15.32
C LYS A 184 -17.52 -16.03 14.76
N ASP A 185 -18.35 -15.13 14.27
CA ASP A 185 -19.78 -15.39 14.08
C ASP A 185 -20.22 -15.57 12.62
N ARG A 186 -19.33 -15.46 11.61
CA ARG A 186 -19.75 -15.47 10.19
C ARG A 186 -18.81 -16.18 9.23
N THR A 187 -19.41 -16.87 8.27
CA THR A 187 -18.79 -17.38 7.04
C THR A 187 -19.02 -16.39 5.90
N PHE A 188 -17.97 -16.06 5.15
CA PHE A 188 -18.04 -15.09 4.05
C PHE A 188 -18.49 -15.76 2.75
N SER A 189 -19.48 -15.17 2.08
CA SER A 189 -20.03 -15.66 0.82
C SER A 189 -19.19 -15.17 -0.36
N ARG A 190 -19.00 -16.03 -1.37
CA ARG A 190 -18.37 -15.65 -2.65
C ARG A 190 -19.33 -14.93 -3.61
N ASP A 191 -20.58 -14.80 -3.21
CA ASP A 191 -21.66 -14.13 -3.94
C ASP A 191 -22.20 -13.00 -3.07
N HIS A 192 -22.07 -11.77 -3.55
CA HIS A 192 -22.54 -10.56 -2.87
C HIS A 192 -22.84 -9.42 -3.86
N PRO A 193 -23.85 -8.57 -3.58
CA PRO A 193 -24.13 -7.39 -4.39
C PRO A 193 -23.00 -6.35 -4.26
N SER A 194 -23.01 -5.35 -5.15
CA SER A 194 -22.18 -4.16 -4.96
C SER A 194 -22.63 -3.39 -3.73
N VAL A 195 -21.70 -2.98 -2.88
CA VAL A 195 -21.94 -2.15 -1.70
C VAL A 195 -21.05 -0.93 -1.80
N ASN A 196 -21.65 0.24 -1.99
CA ASN A 196 -20.90 1.50 -1.92
C ASN A 196 -21.36 2.29 -0.72
N GLU A 197 -20.42 2.63 0.13
CA GLU A 197 -20.64 3.45 1.29
C GLU A 197 -19.66 4.62 1.27
N VAL A 198 -20.21 5.81 1.06
CA VAL A 198 -19.47 7.06 1.16
C VAL A 198 -19.52 7.50 2.61
N MET A 199 -18.39 7.41 3.29
CA MET A 199 -18.21 7.84 4.67
C MET A 199 -17.82 9.32 4.65
N GLN A 200 -18.77 10.18 4.32
CA GLN A 200 -18.62 11.64 4.38
C GLN A 200 -19.63 12.20 5.37
N GLU A 201 -19.22 12.38 6.63
CA GLU A 201 -20.02 13.17 7.56
C GLU A 201 -19.51 14.61 7.46
N THR A 202 -20.33 15.48 6.87
CA THR A 202 -20.12 16.91 6.98
C THR A 202 -20.43 17.23 8.43
N ILE A 203 -19.43 17.62 9.23
CA ILE A 203 -19.67 18.16 10.55
C ILE A 203 -20.45 19.45 10.33
N ILE A 204 -21.76 19.38 10.51
CA ILE A 204 -22.60 20.55 10.71
C ILE A 204 -22.50 20.79 12.22
N ASP A 205 -21.78 21.84 12.59
CA ASP A 205 -21.64 22.40 13.94
C ASP A 205 -20.71 21.68 14.93
N ASP A 206 -19.39 21.76 14.72
CA ASP A 206 -18.44 21.86 15.85
C ASP A 206 -17.55 23.10 15.68
N ALA A 207 -17.34 23.81 16.79
CA ALA A 207 -16.65 25.10 16.83
C ALA A 207 -15.15 25.02 16.45
N ASP A 208 -14.60 23.80 16.35
CA ASP A 208 -13.24 23.52 15.87
C ASP A 208 -13.31 22.80 14.51
N ASN A 209 -13.22 23.59 13.43
CA ASN A 209 -13.36 23.19 12.02
C ASN A 209 -12.22 22.25 11.51
N VAL A 210 -12.00 21.09 12.12
CA VAL A 210 -11.04 20.09 11.59
C VAL A 210 -11.68 19.36 10.41
N LYS A 211 -11.35 19.81 9.20
CA LYS A 211 -11.79 19.16 7.96
C LYS A 211 -11.01 17.85 7.77
N MET A 212 -11.71 16.74 7.57
CA MET A 212 -11.11 15.41 7.36
C MET A 212 -11.22 15.00 5.88
N PRO A 213 -10.26 14.22 5.33
CA PRO A 213 -10.36 13.65 3.99
C PRO A 213 -11.64 12.84 3.78
N LEU A 214 -12.13 12.85 2.53
CA LEU A 214 -13.23 11.99 2.10
C LEU A 214 -12.78 10.52 2.15
N LEU A 215 -13.61 9.64 2.72
CA LEU A 215 -13.38 8.19 2.69
C LEU A 215 -14.57 7.50 2.03
N VAL A 216 -14.29 6.65 1.05
CA VAL A 216 -15.30 5.89 0.30
C VAL A 216 -14.95 4.42 0.37
N CYS A 217 -15.86 3.60 0.88
CA CYS A 217 -15.74 2.15 0.83
C CYS A 217 -16.57 1.63 -0.35
N VAL A 218 -15.93 0.84 -1.20
CA VAL A 218 -16.52 0.26 -2.41
C VAL A 218 -16.35 -1.25 -2.36
N SER A 219 -17.44 -1.98 -2.48
CA SER A 219 -17.44 -3.40 -2.75
C SER A 219 -18.16 -3.61 -4.06
N ARG A 220 -17.50 -4.27 -5.00
CA ARG A 220 -18.10 -4.59 -6.29
C ARG A 220 -18.99 -5.80 -6.21
N GLU A 221 -19.93 -5.89 -7.12
CA GLU A 221 -20.75 -7.10 -7.27
C GLU A 221 -19.85 -8.28 -7.65
N LYS A 222 -20.05 -9.42 -7.00
CA LYS A 222 -19.38 -10.67 -7.35
C LYS A 222 -20.39 -11.78 -7.54
N LYS A 223 -20.33 -12.42 -8.71
CA LYS A 223 -21.08 -13.62 -9.05
C LYS A 223 -20.13 -14.77 -9.35
N PRO A 224 -20.45 -16.01 -8.92
CA PRO A 224 -19.62 -17.18 -9.24
C PRO A 224 -19.48 -17.45 -10.75
N SER A 225 -20.43 -16.98 -11.57
CA SER A 225 -20.44 -17.14 -13.02
C SER A 225 -19.50 -16.20 -13.76
N ASP A 226 -19.10 -15.08 -13.14
CA ASP A 226 -18.38 -14.00 -13.82
C ASP A 226 -16.91 -13.93 -13.38
N PRO A 227 -15.96 -13.82 -14.33
CA PRO A 227 -14.55 -13.68 -14.01
C PRO A 227 -14.26 -12.28 -13.45
N HIS A 228 -13.69 -12.23 -12.26
CA HIS A 228 -13.56 -10.99 -11.48
C HIS A 228 -12.14 -10.39 -11.48
N HIS A 229 -11.11 -11.00 -12.08
CA HIS A 229 -9.78 -10.37 -12.24
C HIS A 229 -9.10 -9.83 -10.93
N PHE A 230 -9.50 -10.32 -9.75
CA PHE A 230 -8.93 -9.98 -8.43
C PHE A 230 -8.60 -8.48 -8.26
N LYS A 231 -7.38 -8.16 -7.84
CA LYS A 231 -6.86 -6.82 -7.57
C LYS A 231 -6.94 -5.89 -8.78
N ALA A 232 -6.77 -6.40 -10.00
CA ALA A 232 -6.91 -5.59 -11.22
C ALA A 232 -8.37 -5.13 -11.43
N GLY A 233 -9.33 -6.01 -11.16
CA GLY A 233 -10.76 -5.67 -11.20
C GLY A 233 -11.14 -4.63 -10.14
N ALA A 234 -10.65 -4.81 -8.91
CA ALA A 234 -10.81 -3.87 -7.81
C ALA A 234 -10.33 -2.45 -8.19
N PHE A 235 -9.10 -2.34 -8.71
CA PHE A 235 -8.55 -1.04 -9.15
C PHE A 235 -9.36 -0.40 -10.26
N ASN A 236 -9.85 -1.18 -11.23
CA ASN A 236 -10.68 -0.63 -12.31
C ASN A 236 -11.99 -0.06 -11.77
N VAL A 237 -12.61 -0.67 -10.76
CA VAL A 237 -13.80 -0.12 -10.10
C VAL A 237 -13.46 1.16 -9.35
N LEU A 238 -12.37 1.18 -8.57
CA LEU A 238 -11.93 2.37 -7.85
C LEU A 238 -11.61 3.54 -8.80
N LEU A 239 -10.95 3.27 -9.93
CA LEU A 239 -10.69 4.27 -10.96
C LEU A 239 -11.98 4.91 -11.50
N ARG A 240 -13.02 4.09 -11.73
CA ARG A 240 -14.32 4.59 -12.18
C ARG A 240 -15.01 5.42 -11.10
N ALA A 241 -15.03 4.93 -9.86
CA ALA A 241 -15.60 5.67 -8.74
C ALA A 241 -14.88 7.02 -8.53
N SER A 242 -13.54 7.00 -8.51
CA SER A 242 -12.70 8.20 -8.44
C SER A 242 -13.01 9.18 -9.56
N SER A 243 -13.14 8.73 -10.81
CA SER A 243 -13.40 9.60 -11.96
C SER A 243 -14.70 10.41 -11.87
N VAL A 244 -15.71 9.88 -11.16
CA VAL A 244 -17.00 10.55 -10.94
C VAL A 244 -16.97 11.41 -9.68
N MET A 245 -16.24 10.97 -8.64
CA MET A 245 -16.29 11.59 -7.32
C MET A 245 -15.27 12.72 -7.11
N SER A 246 -13.98 12.43 -7.29
CA SER A 246 -12.88 13.39 -7.02
C SER A 246 -12.11 13.79 -8.29
N ASN A 247 -12.01 12.88 -9.26
CA ASN A 247 -11.28 13.04 -10.51
C ASN A 247 -9.86 13.59 -10.31
N SER A 248 -9.12 13.04 -9.35
CA SER A 248 -7.78 13.51 -9.01
C SER A 248 -6.75 13.14 -10.06
N PRO A 249 -5.79 14.04 -10.38
CA PRO A 249 -4.75 13.78 -11.37
C PRO A 249 -3.69 12.77 -10.91
N TYR A 250 -3.57 12.53 -9.60
CA TYR A 250 -2.61 11.59 -9.02
C TYR A 250 -3.34 10.57 -8.16
N ILE A 251 -2.86 9.33 -8.25
CA ILE A 251 -3.39 8.19 -7.49
C ILE A 251 -2.23 7.56 -6.72
N LEU A 252 -2.37 7.47 -5.41
CA LEU A 252 -1.49 6.73 -4.52
C LEU A 252 -2.12 5.36 -4.24
N VAL A 253 -1.40 4.29 -4.58
CA VAL A 253 -1.86 2.93 -4.34
C VAL A 253 -1.17 2.36 -3.11
N LEU A 254 -1.97 1.87 -2.16
CA LEU A 254 -1.51 1.21 -0.94
C LEU A 254 -2.10 -0.20 -0.85
N ASP A 255 -1.28 -1.14 -0.40
CA ASP A 255 -1.76 -2.46 0.00
C ASP A 255 -2.27 -2.41 1.45
N CYS A 256 -3.13 -3.33 1.85
CA CYS A 256 -3.76 -3.35 3.17
C CYS A 256 -2.80 -3.59 4.35
N ASP A 257 -1.54 -3.91 4.07
CA ASP A 257 -0.44 -4.12 5.02
C ASP A 257 0.65 -3.05 4.91
N MET A 258 0.41 -1.97 4.14
CA MET A 258 1.30 -0.83 4.01
C MET A 258 0.85 0.33 4.90
N PHE A 259 1.82 1.09 5.41
CA PHE A 259 1.55 2.25 6.26
C PHE A 259 2.23 3.47 5.68
N CYS A 260 1.51 4.60 5.66
CA CYS A 260 2.11 5.89 5.33
C CYS A 260 3.03 6.32 6.48
N ASN A 261 4.28 6.66 6.14
CA ASN A 261 5.27 7.12 7.11
C ASN A 261 5.81 8.49 6.67
N ASP A 262 6.03 9.38 7.64
CA ASP A 262 6.65 10.67 7.40
C ASP A 262 8.17 10.61 7.70
N PRO A 263 9.04 10.70 6.68
CA PRO A 263 10.49 10.73 6.88
C PRO A 263 11.01 12.05 7.46
N THR A 264 10.20 13.11 7.47
CA THR A 264 10.54 14.46 7.97
C THR A 264 10.38 14.61 9.48
N SER A 265 9.89 13.57 10.17
CA SER A 265 9.92 13.41 11.63
C SER A 265 11.38 13.32 12.14
N LYS A 266 12.08 14.45 12.10
CA LYS A 266 13.46 14.59 12.60
C LYS A 266 13.49 14.26 14.09
N GLY A 267 14.02 13.08 14.41
CA GLY A 267 14.69 12.85 15.70
C GLY A 267 13.84 12.32 16.85
N THR A 268 12.62 11.85 16.61
CA THR A 268 11.94 11.01 17.59
C THR A 268 11.20 9.92 16.81
N ASP A 269 11.70 8.69 16.90
CA ASP A 269 10.84 7.50 16.87
C ASP A 269 10.55 6.76 15.58
N LEU A 270 11.51 6.63 14.67
CA LEU A 270 11.42 5.53 13.69
C LEU A 270 11.74 4.16 14.31
N LEU A 271 12.54 4.13 15.39
CA LEU A 271 12.69 2.94 16.24
C LEU A 271 11.51 2.78 17.21
N GLN A 272 10.88 3.87 17.69
CA GLN A 272 9.66 3.72 18.50
C GLN A 272 8.40 3.45 17.66
N LEU A 273 8.24 3.86 16.40
CA LEU A 273 7.04 3.47 15.63
C LEU A 273 6.98 1.95 15.36
N LYS A 274 8.14 1.30 15.24
CA LYS A 274 8.27 -0.16 15.24
C LYS A 274 8.01 -0.79 16.62
N GLU A 275 8.09 0.01 17.67
CA GLU A 275 7.74 -0.26 19.07
C GLU A 275 6.26 0.08 19.38
N TYR A 276 5.56 0.84 18.51
CA TYR A 276 4.15 1.24 18.67
C TYR A 276 3.15 0.18 18.13
N PHE A 277 3.62 -0.84 17.41
CA PHE A 277 2.82 -2.02 17.04
C PHE A 277 3.42 -3.35 17.54
N GLY A 278 4.05 -3.33 18.73
CA GLY A 278 4.46 -4.49 19.55
C GLY A 278 5.82 -4.27 20.23
N SER A 279 6.13 -4.70 21.46
CA SER A 279 5.49 -5.61 22.42
C SER A 279 5.20 -4.95 23.79
N SER A 280 4.00 -5.21 24.30
CA SER A 280 3.48 -4.90 25.64
C SER A 280 4.50 -5.03 26.80
N ASN A 281 4.65 -4.00 27.67
CA ASN A 281 4.53 -4.13 29.15
C ASN A 281 5.04 -2.97 30.07
N GLU A 282 5.61 -1.85 29.60
CA GLU A 282 5.98 -0.75 30.53
C GLU A 282 4.90 0.31 30.74
N PHE A 283 3.94 0.37 29.83
CA PHE A 283 2.84 1.34 29.84
C PHE A 283 1.82 1.11 30.98
N ILE A 284 1.82 -0.09 31.56
CA ILE A 284 0.89 -0.55 32.61
C ILE A 284 1.05 0.25 33.92
N ARG A 285 2.15 0.98 34.14
CA ARG A 285 2.40 1.62 35.44
C ARG A 285 1.95 3.07 35.57
N SER A 286 1.69 3.79 34.49
CA SER A 286 1.69 5.26 34.59
C SER A 286 0.33 5.95 34.63
N LEU A 287 -0.78 5.33 34.23
CA LEU A 287 -1.97 6.12 33.88
C LEU A 287 -3.23 5.71 34.64
N ALA A 288 -3.08 5.70 35.97
CA ALA A 288 -4.21 5.87 36.85
C ALA A 288 -4.84 7.26 36.64
N GLN A 289 -6.17 7.28 36.51
CA GLN A 289 -7.16 8.35 36.78
C GLN A 289 -7.91 8.96 35.57
N ASN A 290 -9.16 8.47 35.39
CA ASN A 290 -10.46 9.15 35.13
C ASN A 290 -10.59 10.15 33.95
N CYS A 291 -11.66 10.24 33.13
CA CYS A 291 -13.00 9.65 33.06
C CYS A 291 -13.65 10.01 31.68
N THR A 292 -14.52 9.11 31.15
CA THR A 292 -15.86 9.24 30.47
C THR A 292 -16.29 10.50 29.70
N SER A 293 -17.23 10.51 28.74
CA SER A 293 -17.72 9.70 27.58
C SER A 293 -19.00 10.41 27.08
N ASP A 294 -19.31 10.41 25.76
CA ASP A 294 -20.61 9.96 25.19
C ASP A 294 -20.81 10.33 23.70
N LEU A 295 -21.52 9.42 23.01
CA LEU A 295 -21.83 9.32 21.57
C LEU A 295 -23.09 10.11 21.15
N VAL A 296 -23.32 10.33 19.84
CA VAL A 296 -24.50 9.87 19.03
C VAL A 296 -24.45 10.38 17.56
N SER A 297 -25.14 9.64 16.68
CA SER A 297 -25.10 9.50 15.20
C SER A 297 -25.86 10.49 14.30
N GLY A 298 -25.51 10.54 12.99
CA GLY A 298 -26.45 10.21 11.89
C GLY A 298 -26.54 11.11 10.61
N GLN A 299 -26.55 10.43 9.43
CA GLN A 299 -27.19 10.72 8.10
C GLN A 299 -26.44 11.45 6.94
N LYS A 300 -26.34 10.82 5.73
CA LYS A 300 -27.24 11.03 4.54
C LYS A 300 -26.88 10.20 3.28
N TYR A 301 -27.92 9.76 2.55
CA TYR A 301 -27.92 8.98 1.30
C TYR A 301 -28.39 9.87 0.12
N ALA A 302 -27.52 10.11 -0.88
CA ALA A 302 -27.88 10.67 -2.21
C ALA A 302 -26.75 10.55 -3.25
N LEU A 303 -25.50 10.43 -2.81
CA LEU A 303 -24.29 10.40 -3.66
C LEU A 303 -23.89 8.97 -4.14
N LEU A 304 -24.77 7.97 -3.97
CA LEU A 304 -24.40 6.54 -3.99
C LEU A 304 -24.90 5.74 -5.21
N GLU A 305 -25.82 6.25 -6.03
CA GLU A 305 -26.43 5.47 -7.12
C GLU A 305 -25.47 5.22 -8.29
N GLU A 306 -24.74 6.25 -8.72
CA GLU A 306 -23.82 6.16 -9.87
C GLU A 306 -22.57 5.30 -9.57
N PRO A 307 -21.91 5.43 -8.40
CA PRO A 307 -20.86 4.48 -8.01
C PRO A 307 -21.37 3.04 -7.98
N HIS A 308 -22.61 2.82 -7.51
CA HIS A 308 -23.19 1.48 -7.38
C HIS A 308 -23.35 0.80 -8.75
N PHE A 309 -23.76 1.55 -9.76
CA PHE A 309 -23.78 1.07 -11.13
C PHE A 309 -22.37 0.71 -11.65
N LEU A 310 -21.38 1.58 -11.41
CA LEU A 310 -19.99 1.37 -11.87
C LEU A 310 -19.29 0.18 -11.20
N ALA A 311 -19.76 -0.23 -10.02
CA ALA A 311 -19.28 -1.37 -9.26
C ALA A 311 -20.04 -2.67 -9.57
N SER A 312 -21.06 -2.64 -10.45
CA SER A 312 -21.86 -3.81 -10.81
C SER A 312 -21.24 -4.67 -11.93
N CYS A 313 -21.58 -5.96 -11.97
CA CYS A 313 -21.14 -6.87 -13.04
C CYS A 313 -21.72 -6.44 -14.41
N ASN A 314 -22.89 -5.80 -14.43
CA ASN A 314 -23.55 -5.34 -15.66
C ASN A 314 -22.70 -4.31 -16.43
N TYR A 315 -21.94 -3.48 -15.71
CA TYR A 315 -21.03 -2.53 -16.33
C TYR A 315 -19.81 -3.22 -16.96
N GLU A 316 -19.29 -4.29 -16.33
CA GLU A 316 -18.13 -5.03 -16.85
C GLU A 316 -18.43 -5.80 -18.14
N ILE A 317 -19.68 -6.23 -18.35
CA ILE A 317 -20.10 -6.95 -19.57
C ILE A 317 -20.08 -6.02 -20.80
N GLY A 318 -20.35 -4.72 -20.63
CA GLY A 318 -20.38 -3.74 -21.72
C GLY A 318 -19.04 -3.08 -22.05
N THR A 319 -17.98 -3.39 -21.30
CA THR A 319 -16.65 -2.73 -21.41
C THR A 319 -15.50 -3.69 -21.76
N LYS A 320 -15.80 -4.97 -21.98
CA LYS A 320 -14.87 -5.96 -22.57
C LYS A 320 -15.02 -5.99 -24.09
#